data_AF-A0A918YSA2-F1
#
_entry.id   AF-A0A918YSA2-F1
#
_cell.length_a   1.000
_cell.length_b   1.000
_cell.length_c   1.000
_cell.angle_alpha   90.00
_cell.angle_beta   90.00
_cell.angle_gamma   90.00
#
_symmetry.space_group_name_H-M   'P 1'
#
loop_
_entity.id
_entity.type
_entity.pdbx_description
1 polymer ?
#
loop_
_entity_poly.entity_id
_entity_poly.type
_entity_poly.pdbx_seq_one_letter_code
_entity_poly.pdbx_strand_id
1 'polypeptide(L)'
;MAEAAIGLIEQHGPAAHREAALAVLREIPAGTGPMTLNSPGPVDLCVAAAVAAAMNTHPRYVPAPQALRLTLVRHLREVEGRAIGAPARERVIDVSDADALQFLAQLYDDSYARLIPRQPSQRGPWEWDILAVLKAHLLGTPAAATTPEQAQMLKSKLLTILQAAAATPLKPSGPPPRGPRTGQRAQPTRKKPKKKR
;
A
#
# COMPACT_ATOMS: atom_id res chain seq x y z
N MET A 1 0.13 15.07 -5.31
CA MET A 1 0.32 14.61 -3.92
C MET A 1 0.32 15.79 -2.96
N ALA A 2 1.16 16.81 -3.17
CA ALA A 2 1.16 18.04 -2.36
C ALA A 2 -0.20 18.76 -2.33
N GLU A 3 -0.88 18.95 -3.48
CA GLU A 3 -2.19 19.61 -3.54
C GLU A 3 -3.28 18.94 -2.68
N ALA A 4 -3.35 17.61 -2.70
CA ALA A 4 -4.31 16.87 -1.88
C ALA A 4 -3.96 16.92 -0.38
N ALA A 5 -2.67 17.00 -0.03
CA ALA A 5 -2.22 17.20 1.34
C ALA A 5 -2.48 18.62 1.86
N ILE A 6 -2.36 19.63 0.97
CA ILE A 6 -2.68 21.04 1.26
C ILE A 6 -4.14 21.16 1.72
N GLY A 7 -5.08 20.58 0.98
CA GLY A 7 -6.50 20.61 1.37
C GLY A 7 -6.78 19.98 2.74
N LEU A 8 -6.04 18.92 3.10
CA LEU A 8 -6.18 18.26 4.41
C LEU A 8 -5.62 19.13 5.57
N ILE A 9 -4.51 19.84 5.36
CA ILE A 9 -3.97 20.76 6.37
C ILE A 9 -4.84 22.00 6.54
N GLU A 10 -5.41 22.52 5.46
CA GLU A 10 -6.35 23.65 5.53
C GLU A 10 -7.59 23.31 6.37
N GLN A 11 -8.12 22.09 6.23
CA GLN A 11 -9.33 21.64 6.92
C GLN A 11 -9.08 21.14 8.36
N HIS A 12 -7.96 20.45 8.58
CA HIS A 12 -7.75 19.67 9.80
C HIS A 12 -6.40 19.91 10.49
N GLY A 13 -5.52 20.73 9.91
CA GLY A 13 -4.21 21.04 10.49
C GLY A 13 -4.34 21.84 11.79
N PRO A 14 -3.52 21.58 12.83
CA PRO A 14 -3.49 22.37 14.06
C PRO A 14 -3.20 23.85 13.78
N ALA A 15 -3.94 24.77 14.38
CA ALA A 15 -3.80 26.21 14.10
C ALA A 15 -2.36 26.72 14.30
N ALA A 16 -1.66 26.23 15.32
CA ALA A 16 -0.29 26.61 15.64
C ALA A 16 0.76 26.21 14.58
N HIS A 17 0.44 25.27 13.69
CA HIS A 17 1.39 24.70 12.71
C HIS A 17 0.91 24.77 11.27
N ARG A 18 -0.33 25.23 11.04
CA ARG A 18 -1.01 25.19 9.73
C ARG A 18 -0.26 25.97 8.66
N GLU A 19 0.07 27.24 8.92
CA GLU A 19 0.74 28.09 7.91
C GLU A 19 2.14 27.59 7.58
N ALA A 20 2.92 27.18 8.58
CA ALA A 20 4.24 26.61 8.40
C ALA A 20 4.20 25.31 7.58
N ALA A 21 3.22 24.42 7.87
CA ALA A 21 3.05 23.17 7.12
C ALA A 21 2.61 23.42 5.66
N LEU A 22 1.77 24.43 5.41
CA LEU A 22 1.38 24.82 4.06
C LEU A 22 2.53 25.44 3.26
N ALA A 23 3.40 26.22 3.89
CA ALA A 23 4.59 26.77 3.25
C ALA A 23 5.50 25.64 2.74
N VAL A 24 5.80 24.66 3.60
CA VAL A 24 6.58 23.46 3.23
C VAL A 24 5.93 22.70 2.08
N LEU A 25 4.60 22.54 2.11
CA LEU A 25 3.89 21.82 1.05
C LEU A 25 3.90 22.52 -0.32
N ARG A 26 3.88 23.85 -0.33
CA ARG A 26 3.86 24.68 -1.54
C ARG A 26 5.23 24.77 -2.22
N GLU A 27 6.32 24.54 -1.47
CA GLU A 27 7.68 24.51 -2.01
C GLU A 27 7.99 23.23 -2.80
N ILE A 28 7.15 22.19 -2.68
CA ILE A 28 7.38 20.91 -3.36
C ILE A 28 6.82 20.96 -4.78
N PRO A 29 7.66 20.77 -5.82
CA PRO A 29 7.21 20.69 -7.19
C PRO A 29 6.24 19.53 -7.41
N ALA A 30 5.27 19.71 -8.31
CA ALA A 30 4.38 18.64 -8.70
C ALA A 30 5.18 17.47 -9.32
N GLY A 31 4.97 16.25 -8.79
CA GLY A 31 5.54 15.02 -9.36
C GLY A 31 6.92 14.61 -8.84
N THR A 32 7.53 15.33 -7.89
CA THR A 32 8.78 14.91 -7.25
C THR A 32 8.54 13.92 -6.11
N GLY A 33 9.26 12.79 -6.14
CA GLY A 33 9.42 11.84 -5.04
C GLY A 33 10.80 11.17 -5.13
N PRO A 34 11.33 10.59 -4.04
CA PRO A 34 10.75 10.48 -2.69
C PRO A 34 11.01 11.71 -1.81
N MET A 35 10.05 12.01 -0.92
CA MET A 35 10.15 13.06 0.09
C MET A 35 10.95 12.55 1.29
N THR A 36 12.09 13.18 1.58
CA THR A 36 12.93 12.85 2.74
C THR A 36 12.65 13.86 3.85
N LEU A 37 12.17 13.37 4.99
CA LEU A 37 11.98 14.17 6.19
C LEU A 37 13.17 13.93 7.12
N ASN A 38 14.14 14.84 7.10
CA ASN A 38 15.31 14.76 7.95
C ASN A 38 14.99 15.35 9.33
N SER A 39 14.64 14.46 10.28
CA SER A 39 14.36 14.77 11.69
C SER A 39 13.12 15.64 11.93
N PRO A 40 11.92 15.04 12.06
CA PRO A 40 10.69 15.79 11.91
C PRO A 40 10.35 16.57 13.19
N GLY A 41 10.30 17.89 13.08
CA GLY A 41 9.59 18.72 14.04
C GLY A 41 8.07 18.51 13.93
N PRO A 42 7.26 19.12 14.83
CA PRO A 42 5.80 18.98 14.80
C PRO A 42 5.15 19.37 13.46
N VAL A 43 5.76 20.33 12.74
CA VAL A 43 5.34 20.78 11.41
C VAL A 43 5.57 19.70 10.36
N ASP A 44 6.75 19.07 10.35
CA ASP A 44 7.11 18.00 9.41
C ASP A 44 6.23 16.76 9.62
N LEU A 45 5.85 16.46 10.86
CA LEU A 45 4.90 15.39 11.17
C LEU A 45 3.49 15.69 10.62
N CYS A 46 3.03 16.94 10.70
CA CYS A 46 1.75 17.35 10.13
C CYS A 46 1.76 17.22 8.59
N VAL A 47 2.85 17.65 7.95
CA VAL A 47 3.05 17.51 6.50
C VAL A 47 3.08 16.03 6.11
N ALA A 48 3.85 15.20 6.82
CA ALA A 48 3.93 13.77 6.59
C ALA A 48 2.56 13.09 6.72
N ALA A 49 1.80 13.41 7.77
CA ALA A 49 0.49 12.84 8.04
C ALA A 49 -0.52 13.22 6.95
N ALA A 50 -0.51 14.49 6.50
CA ALA A 50 -1.40 14.95 5.44
C ALA A 50 -1.06 14.33 4.09
N VAL A 51 0.23 14.21 3.75
CA VAL A 51 0.67 13.52 2.52
C VAL A 51 0.32 12.03 2.56
N ALA A 52 0.55 11.36 3.69
CA ALA A 52 0.17 9.96 3.86
C ALA A 52 -1.35 9.75 3.74
N ALA A 53 -2.16 10.64 4.35
CA ALA A 53 -3.61 10.59 4.22
C ALA A 53 -4.08 10.83 2.78
N ALA A 54 -3.49 11.79 2.07
CA ALA A 54 -3.78 12.06 0.67
C ALA A 54 -3.34 10.93 -0.29
N MET A 55 -2.25 10.22 0.02
CA MET A 55 -1.83 9.04 -0.74
C MET A 55 -2.78 7.86 -0.55
N ASN A 56 -3.32 7.71 0.66
CA ASN A 56 -4.24 6.62 1.00
C ASN A 56 -5.62 6.75 0.33
N THR A 57 -5.98 7.92 -0.20
CA THR A 57 -7.27 8.14 -0.88
C THR A 57 -7.22 7.92 -2.40
N HIS A 58 -6.02 7.83 -3.01
CA HIS A 58 -5.88 7.65 -4.45
C HIS A 58 -5.29 6.28 -4.83
N PRO A 59 -6.09 5.38 -5.47
CA PRO A 59 -5.64 4.05 -5.88
C PRO A 59 -4.44 4.05 -6.84
N ARG A 60 -4.21 5.18 -7.53
CA ARG A 60 -3.07 5.37 -8.44
C ARG A 60 -1.73 5.39 -7.71
N TYR A 61 -1.69 5.87 -6.47
CA TYR A 61 -0.46 6.03 -5.70
C TYR A 61 -0.28 4.92 -4.67
N VAL A 62 -1.39 4.39 -4.13
CA VAL A 62 -1.38 3.27 -3.21
C VAL A 62 -2.39 2.23 -3.70
N PRO A 63 -1.96 1.27 -4.53
CA PRO A 63 -2.86 0.25 -5.07
C PRO A 63 -3.35 -0.75 -4.01
N ALA A 64 -2.66 -0.83 -2.86
CA ALA A 64 -3.01 -1.68 -1.71
C ALA A 64 -2.92 -0.86 -0.40
N PRO A 65 -3.91 0.01 -0.08
CA PRO A 65 -3.89 0.89 1.07
C PRO A 65 -3.71 0.18 2.42
N GLN A 66 -4.22 -1.05 2.54
CA GLN A 66 -4.09 -1.80 3.79
C GLN A 66 -2.68 -2.35 3.97
N ALA A 67 -1.96 -2.66 2.89
CA ALA A 67 -0.56 -3.08 2.97
C ALA A 67 0.35 -1.94 3.51
N LEU A 68 0.09 -0.70 3.10
CA LEU A 68 0.75 0.46 3.67
C LEU A 68 0.43 0.61 5.16
N ARG A 69 -0.86 0.47 5.52
CA ARG A 69 -1.30 0.51 6.92
C ARG A 69 -0.61 -0.56 7.76
N LEU A 70 -0.50 -1.80 7.28
CA LEU A 70 0.21 -2.87 7.96
C LEU A 70 1.67 -2.48 8.23
N THR A 71 2.36 -1.93 7.22
CA THR A 71 3.76 -1.50 7.36
C THR A 71 3.92 -0.44 8.45
N LEU A 72 2.99 0.52 8.52
CA LEU A 72 2.97 1.54 9.58
C LEU A 72 2.73 0.93 10.96
N VAL A 73 1.79 -0.02 11.08
CA VAL A 73 1.54 -0.74 12.34
C VAL A 73 2.79 -1.50 12.81
N ARG A 74 3.51 -2.17 11.90
CA ARG A 74 4.77 -2.85 12.23
C ARG A 74 5.81 -1.88 12.77
N HIS A 75 5.99 -0.72 12.15
CA HIS A 75 6.92 0.30 12.64
C HIS A 75 6.50 0.88 13.99
N LEU A 76 5.21 1.12 14.23
CA LEU A 76 4.73 1.58 15.53
C LEU A 76 5.06 0.58 16.64
N ARG A 77 4.81 -0.72 16.40
CA ARG A 77 5.17 -1.79 17.34
C ARG A 77 6.67 -1.90 17.57
N GLU A 78 7.46 -1.70 16.52
CA GLU A 78 8.92 -1.71 16.64
C GLU A 78 9.43 -0.54 17.50
N VAL A 79 8.91 0.67 17.27
CA VAL A 79 9.26 1.86 18.05
C VAL A 79 8.80 1.72 19.51
N GLU A 80 7.58 1.26 19.73
CA GLU A 80 7.03 0.96 21.07
C GLU A 80 7.93 -0.05 21.80
N GLY A 81 8.29 -1.16 21.15
CA GLY A 81 9.18 -2.18 21.68
C GLY A 81 10.58 -1.65 22.03
N ARG A 82 11.11 -0.69 21.25
CA ARG A 82 12.37 0.00 21.58
C ARG A 82 12.22 0.91 22.78
N ALA A 83 11.12 1.68 22.87
CA ALA A 83 10.88 2.63 23.95
C ALA A 83 10.73 1.93 25.31
N ILE A 84 10.10 0.76 25.36
CA ILE A 84 9.97 -0.04 26.59
C ILE A 84 11.20 -0.91 26.90
N GLY A 85 12.24 -0.86 26.07
CA GLY A 85 13.46 -1.66 26.26
C GLY A 85 13.29 -3.17 26.00
N ALA A 86 12.22 -3.59 25.31
CA ALA A 86 11.99 -5.00 25.04
C ALA A 86 13.10 -5.56 24.12
N PRO A 87 13.69 -6.74 24.42
CA PRO A 87 14.65 -7.40 23.55
C PRO A 87 14.05 -7.65 22.16
N ALA A 88 14.84 -7.50 21.09
CA ALA A 88 14.35 -7.63 19.72
C ALA A 88 13.64 -8.98 19.44
N ARG A 89 14.12 -10.06 20.07
CA ARG A 89 13.56 -11.42 19.97
C ARG A 89 12.16 -11.59 20.59
N GLU A 90 11.76 -10.69 21.49
CA GLU A 90 10.46 -10.73 22.19
C GLU A 90 9.43 -9.80 21.53
N ARG A 91 9.82 -9.03 20.51
CA ARG A 91 8.93 -8.10 19.80
C ARG A 91 8.17 -8.84 18.69
N VAL A 92 6.86 -8.90 18.79
CA VAL A 92 6.00 -9.38 17.70
C VAL A 92 5.77 -8.24 16.71
N ILE A 93 6.62 -8.17 15.68
CA ILE A 93 6.58 -7.15 14.62
C ILE A 93 6.12 -7.68 13.27
N ASP A 94 5.92 -8.99 13.15
CA ASP A 94 5.43 -9.62 11.93
C ASP A 94 4.48 -10.78 12.23
N VAL A 95 3.57 -11.01 11.29
CA VAL A 95 2.62 -12.12 11.25
C VAL A 95 2.76 -12.76 9.87
N SER A 96 2.91 -14.08 9.83
CA SER A 96 3.11 -14.79 8.58
C SER A 96 1.84 -14.76 7.70
N ASP A 97 2.01 -14.93 6.38
CA ASP A 97 0.87 -15.11 5.48
C ASP A 97 0.05 -16.34 5.84
N ALA A 98 0.71 -17.39 6.33
CA ALA A 98 0.06 -18.64 6.71
C ALA A 98 -0.89 -18.42 7.90
N ASP A 99 -0.45 -17.69 8.92
CA ASP A 99 -1.29 -17.36 10.09
C ASP A 99 -2.48 -16.49 9.69
N ALA A 100 -2.26 -15.52 8.80
CA ALA A 100 -3.34 -14.67 8.28
C ALA A 100 -4.38 -15.50 7.49
N LEU A 101 -3.93 -16.42 6.63
CA LEU A 101 -4.84 -17.31 5.88
C LEU A 101 -5.57 -18.29 6.79
N GLN A 102 -4.89 -18.83 7.81
CA GLN A 102 -5.52 -19.70 8.80
C GLN A 102 -6.59 -18.94 9.60
N PHE A 103 -6.30 -17.70 9.99
CA PHE A 103 -7.28 -16.86 10.67
C PHE A 103 -8.46 -16.49 9.77
N LEU A 104 -8.23 -16.25 8.47
CA LEU A 104 -9.31 -16.08 7.50
C LEU A 104 -10.22 -17.32 7.42
N ALA A 105 -9.63 -18.51 7.45
CA ALA A 105 -10.38 -19.77 7.47
C ALA A 105 -11.21 -19.94 8.75
N GLN A 106 -10.73 -19.43 9.89
CA GLN A 106 -11.51 -19.43 11.14
C GLN A 106 -12.67 -18.42 11.10
N LEU A 107 -12.50 -17.29 10.41
CA LEU A 107 -13.54 -16.26 10.32
C LEU A 107 -14.71 -16.67 9.41
N TYR A 108 -14.43 -17.29 8.27
CA TYR A 108 -15.44 -17.71 7.31
C TYR A 108 -15.48 -19.23 7.18
N ASP A 109 -14.52 -19.80 6.45
CA ASP A 109 -14.24 -21.22 6.30
C ASP A 109 -12.97 -21.41 5.44
N ASP A 110 -12.50 -22.65 5.30
CA ASP A 110 -11.31 -22.97 4.48
C ASP A 110 -11.54 -22.72 2.97
N SER A 111 -12.79 -22.75 2.49
CA SER A 111 -13.09 -22.48 1.08
C SER A 111 -12.80 -21.02 0.72
N TYR A 112 -13.09 -20.12 1.66
CA TYR A 112 -12.83 -18.70 1.51
C TYR A 112 -11.35 -18.37 1.52
N ALA A 113 -10.58 -19.02 2.42
CA ALA A 113 -9.13 -18.85 2.47
C ALA A 113 -8.44 -19.31 1.18
N ARG A 114 -8.97 -20.32 0.49
CA ARG A 114 -8.46 -20.81 -0.80
C ARG A 114 -8.69 -19.87 -1.97
N LEU A 115 -9.57 -18.86 -1.83
CA LEU A 115 -9.73 -17.81 -2.84
C LEU A 115 -8.46 -16.95 -2.98
N ILE A 116 -7.65 -16.89 -1.92
CA ILE A 116 -6.40 -16.13 -1.93
C ILE A 116 -5.25 -17.06 -2.35
N PRO A 117 -4.54 -16.78 -3.45
CA PRO A 117 -3.40 -17.58 -3.88
C PRO A 117 -2.32 -17.68 -2.79
N ARG A 118 -1.81 -18.89 -2.53
CA ARG A 118 -0.72 -19.09 -1.56
C ARG A 118 0.57 -18.42 -2.02
N GLN A 119 0.84 -18.43 -3.32
CA GLN A 119 2.04 -17.81 -3.90
C GLN A 119 1.86 -16.29 -3.97
N PRO A 120 2.75 -15.50 -3.32
CA PRO A 120 2.67 -14.03 -3.32
C PRO A 120 2.65 -13.40 -4.72
N SER A 121 3.36 -13.99 -5.69
CA SER A 121 3.46 -13.49 -7.06
C SER A 121 2.16 -13.58 -7.86
N GLN A 122 1.17 -14.34 -7.38
CA GLN A 122 -0.12 -14.55 -8.05
C GLN A 122 -1.23 -13.67 -7.48
N ARG A 123 -0.94 -12.92 -6.41
CA ARG A 123 -1.95 -12.13 -5.69
C ARG A 123 -2.15 -10.78 -6.36
N GLY A 124 -3.42 -10.42 -6.56
CA GLY A 124 -3.81 -9.08 -6.96
C GLY A 124 -3.87 -8.10 -5.77
N PRO A 125 -4.21 -6.83 -6.04
CA PRO A 125 -4.20 -5.77 -5.02
C PRO A 125 -5.18 -6.01 -3.86
N TRP A 126 -6.38 -6.54 -4.13
CA TRP A 126 -7.38 -6.76 -3.09
C TRP A 126 -7.02 -7.95 -2.19
N GLU A 127 -6.39 -8.99 -2.74
CA GLU A 127 -5.87 -10.12 -1.95
C GLU A 127 -4.79 -9.65 -0.97
N TRP A 128 -3.91 -8.75 -1.42
CA TRP A 128 -2.93 -8.11 -0.54
C TRP A 128 -3.59 -7.28 0.56
N ASP A 129 -4.66 -6.54 0.24
CA ASP A 129 -5.36 -5.75 1.23
C ASP A 129 -6.07 -6.61 2.29
N ILE A 130 -6.69 -7.73 1.91
CA ILE A 130 -7.29 -8.66 2.86
C ILE A 130 -6.23 -9.19 3.83
N LEU A 131 -5.12 -9.71 3.32
CA LEU A 131 -4.04 -10.23 4.16
C LEU A 131 -3.48 -9.14 5.07
N ALA A 132 -3.37 -7.91 4.59
CA ALA A 132 -2.86 -6.82 5.38
C ALA A 132 -3.78 -6.42 6.55
N VAL A 133 -5.11 -6.42 6.34
CA VAL A 133 -6.08 -6.20 7.43
C VAL A 133 -5.96 -7.29 8.50
N LEU A 134 -5.90 -8.55 8.08
CA LEU A 134 -5.81 -9.69 8.99
C LEU A 134 -4.52 -9.65 9.81
N LYS A 135 -3.38 -9.41 9.15
CA LYS A 135 -2.09 -9.28 9.84
C LYS A 135 -2.06 -8.10 10.81
N ALA A 136 -2.62 -6.96 10.41
CA ALA A 136 -2.68 -5.79 11.28
C ALA A 136 -3.51 -6.07 12.55
N HIS A 137 -4.59 -6.84 12.43
CA HIS A 137 -5.35 -7.32 13.58
C HIS A 137 -4.54 -8.28 14.44
N LEU A 138 -3.89 -9.28 13.84
CA LEU A 138 -3.13 -10.31 14.56
C LEU A 138 -1.88 -9.75 15.29
N LEU A 139 -1.33 -8.62 14.84
CA LEU A 139 -0.30 -7.87 15.57
C LEU A 139 -0.82 -7.18 16.84
N GLY A 140 -2.12 -6.95 16.93
CA GLY A 140 -2.78 -6.34 18.08
C GLY A 140 -3.40 -7.37 19.02
N THR A 141 -4.08 -8.35 18.44
CA THR A 141 -4.92 -9.31 19.13
C THR A 141 -4.69 -10.69 18.52
N PRO A 142 -4.18 -11.67 19.28
CA PRO A 142 -4.01 -13.02 18.75
C PRO A 142 -5.37 -13.63 18.39
N ALA A 143 -5.37 -14.54 17.41
CA ALA A 143 -6.61 -15.15 16.90
C ALA A 143 -7.50 -15.73 18.01
N ALA A 144 -6.89 -16.44 18.98
CA ALA A 144 -7.58 -17.05 20.11
C ALA A 144 -8.23 -16.05 21.08
N ALA A 145 -7.78 -14.79 21.10
CA ALA A 145 -8.33 -13.72 21.94
C ALA A 145 -9.26 -12.76 21.18
N THR A 146 -9.56 -13.06 19.91
CA THR A 146 -10.44 -12.21 19.10
C THR A 146 -11.88 -12.40 19.54
N THR A 147 -12.56 -11.31 19.94
CA THR A 147 -13.95 -11.38 20.38
C THR A 147 -14.92 -11.51 19.20
N PRO A 148 -16.17 -11.98 19.42
CA PRO A 148 -17.18 -12.03 18.36
C PRO A 148 -17.46 -10.67 17.71
N GLU A 149 -17.48 -9.58 18.48
CA GLU A 149 -17.68 -8.23 17.94
C GLU A 149 -16.51 -7.81 17.04
N GLN A 150 -15.28 -8.09 17.46
CA GLN A 150 -14.08 -7.83 16.66
C GLN A 150 -14.09 -8.64 15.37
N ALA A 151 -14.48 -9.91 15.43
CA ALA A 151 -14.63 -10.75 14.25
C ALA A 151 -15.67 -10.16 13.27
N GLN A 152 -16.81 -9.68 13.78
CA GLN A 152 -17.82 -9.05 12.93
C GLN A 152 -17.34 -7.75 12.29
N MET A 153 -16.59 -6.92 13.03
CA MET A 153 -15.95 -5.72 12.46
C MET A 153 -14.89 -6.04 11.40
N LEU A 154 -14.16 -7.15 11.56
CA LEU A 154 -13.22 -7.61 10.53
C LEU A 154 -13.97 -8.05 9.28
N LYS A 155 -15.04 -8.84 9.45
CA LYS A 155 -15.88 -9.28 8.33
C LYS A 155 -16.45 -8.11 7.53
N SER A 156 -16.92 -7.06 8.20
CA SER A 156 -17.43 -5.87 7.51
C SER A 156 -16.34 -5.13 6.72
N LYS A 157 -15.14 -4.96 7.30
CA LYS A 157 -13.99 -4.36 6.60
C LYS A 157 -13.56 -5.17 5.37
N LEU A 158 -13.49 -6.49 5.49
CA LEU A 158 -13.15 -7.38 4.38
C LEU A 158 -14.21 -7.30 3.27
N LEU A 159 -15.48 -7.23 3.64
CA LEU A 159 -16.58 -7.03 2.70
C LEU A 159 -16.47 -5.70 1.95
N THR A 160 -16.08 -4.61 2.62
CA THR A 160 -15.82 -3.32 1.95
C THR A 160 -14.70 -3.42 0.91
N ILE A 161 -13.62 -4.16 1.20
CA ILE A 161 -12.51 -4.37 0.25
C ILE A 161 -13.01 -5.11 -0.99
N LEU A 162 -13.82 -6.16 -0.81
CA LEU A 162 -14.35 -6.95 -1.92
C LEU A 162 -15.35 -6.17 -2.77
N GLN A 163 -16.20 -5.36 -2.14
CA GLN A 163 -17.11 -4.46 -2.84
C GLN A 163 -16.34 -3.43 -3.67
N ALA A 164 -15.28 -2.85 -3.11
CA ALA A 164 -14.40 -1.94 -3.85
C ALA A 164 -13.70 -2.64 -5.02
N ALA A 165 -13.23 -3.87 -4.83
CA ALA A 165 -12.64 -4.68 -5.89
C ALA A 165 -13.65 -4.99 -7.01
N ALA A 166 -14.89 -5.33 -6.66
CA ALA A 166 -15.96 -5.60 -7.62
C ALA A 166 -16.42 -4.34 -8.39
N ALA A 167 -16.41 -3.18 -7.72
CA ALA A 167 -16.77 -1.90 -8.32
C ALA A 167 -15.66 -1.31 -9.21
N THR A 168 -14.44 -1.83 -9.14
CA THR A 168 -13.35 -1.37 -9.99
C THR A 168 -13.54 -1.97 -11.38
N PRO A 169 -13.79 -1.15 -12.43
CA PRO A 169 -13.98 -1.69 -13.76
C PRO A 169 -12.73 -2.48 -14.16
N LEU A 170 -12.92 -3.78 -14.41
CA LEU A 170 -11.95 -4.65 -15.04
C LEU A 170 -11.56 -3.99 -16.35
N LYS A 171 -10.45 -3.24 -16.36
CA LYS A 171 -9.84 -2.80 -17.61
C LYS A 171 -9.56 -4.11 -18.36
N PRO A 172 -10.16 -4.34 -19.53
CA PRO A 172 -9.88 -5.55 -20.27
C PRO A 172 -8.36 -5.59 -20.47
N SER A 173 -7.74 -6.69 -20.06
CA SER A 173 -6.34 -7.01 -20.31
C SER A 173 -6.17 -7.26 -21.81
N GLY A 174 -6.41 -6.23 -22.62
CA GLY A 174 -5.94 -6.20 -23.98
C GLY A 174 -4.41 -6.25 -23.97
N PRO A 175 -3.80 -6.95 -24.95
CA PRO A 175 -2.35 -6.93 -25.09
C PRO A 175 -1.86 -5.48 -25.13
N PRO A 176 -0.71 -5.16 -24.51
CA PRO A 176 -0.22 -3.78 -24.45
C PRO A 176 -0.19 -3.19 -25.87
N PRO A 177 -0.66 -1.93 -26.06
CA PRO A 177 -0.53 -1.29 -27.36
C PRO A 177 0.96 -1.30 -27.71
N ARG A 178 1.29 -1.93 -28.85
CA ARG A 178 2.64 -1.86 -29.42
C ARG A 178 2.89 -0.39 -29.76
N GLY A 179 3.44 0.36 -28.82
CA GLY A 179 3.98 1.69 -29.08
C GLY A 179 5.00 1.60 -30.22
N PRO A 180 5.16 2.66 -31.02
CA PRO A 180 6.11 2.65 -32.12
C PRO A 180 7.51 2.40 -31.55
N ARG A 181 8.15 1.31 -32.00
CA ARG A 181 9.55 0.99 -31.71
C ARG A 181 10.44 2.08 -32.30
N THR A 182 10.72 3.13 -31.54
CA THR A 182 11.85 4.02 -31.79
C THR A 182 13.13 3.19 -31.66
N GLY A 183 13.83 2.97 -32.77
CA GLY A 183 15.17 2.34 -32.74
C GLY A 183 15.50 1.31 -33.82
N GLN A 184 14.70 1.10 -34.87
CA GLN A 184 15.18 0.35 -36.03
C GLN A 184 16.02 1.26 -36.95
N ARG A 185 17.31 1.37 -36.63
CA ARG A 185 18.34 1.74 -37.61
C ARG A 185 18.27 0.73 -38.76
N ALA A 186 17.78 1.14 -39.91
CA ALA A 186 17.91 0.38 -41.14
C ALA A 186 19.40 0.27 -41.49
N GLN A 187 20.05 -0.84 -41.16
CA GLN A 187 21.34 -1.15 -41.75
C GLN A 187 21.13 -1.49 -43.22
N PRO A 188 21.83 -0.82 -44.16
CA PRO A 188 21.74 -1.19 -45.56
C PRO A 188 22.41 -2.56 -45.76
N THR A 189 21.61 -3.53 -46.18
CA THR A 189 22.08 -4.87 -46.55
C THR A 189 22.97 -4.77 -47.78
N ARG A 190 24.25 -5.18 -47.65
CA ARG A 190 25.21 -5.27 -48.76
C ARG A 190 24.65 -6.17 -49.87
N LYS A 191 24.34 -5.58 -51.03
CA LYS A 191 23.98 -6.30 -52.26
C LYS A 191 25.15 -7.19 -52.69
N LYS A 192 24.92 -8.51 -52.79
CA LYS A 192 25.86 -9.43 -53.47
C LYS A 192 25.76 -9.23 -54.99
N PRO A 193 26.87 -9.15 -55.74
CA PRO A 193 26.82 -8.96 -57.19
C PRO A 193 26.33 -10.23 -57.91
N LYS A 194 25.42 -10.07 -58.88
CA LYS A 194 24.95 -11.16 -59.77
C LYS A 194 26.07 -11.59 -60.70
N LYS A 195 26.39 -12.90 -60.74
CA LYS A 195 27.23 -13.49 -61.79
C LYS A 195 26.49 -13.48 -63.12
N LYS A 196 27.18 -13.02 -64.16
CA LYS A 196 26.77 -13.03 -65.58
C LYS A 196 26.68 -14.46 -66.13
N ARG A 197 25.73 -14.69 -67.03
CA ARG A 197 25.84 -15.60 -68.16
C ARG A 197 25.36 -14.85 -69.40
#